data_AF-A0A0Q8VR44-F1
#
_entry.id   AF-A0A0Q8VR44-F1
#
_cell.length_a   1.000
_cell.length_b   1.000
_cell.length_c   1.000
_cell.angle_alpha   90.00
_cell.angle_beta   90.00
_cell.angle_gamma   90.00
#
_symmetry.space_group_name_H-M   'P 1'
#
loop_
_entity.id
_entity.type
_entity.pdbx_description
1 polymer ?
#
loop_
_entity_poly.entity_id
_entity_poly.type
_entity_poly.pdbx_seq_one_letter_code
_entity_poly.pdbx_strand_id
1 'polypeptide(L)'
;MSDQVTYTLDPDEQPTHWYNIVADLPVPPPPPLHPGTREPVGPDDLAPLFPPELIAQEVTGERYVAIPEPVLDVYRQYRPSPLYRARRWEQKLGTSARIYYKYEGVSPAGSHKVNTAVPQVYYNSINGITRLTTETGAGQWGTALSYAAALFGVECEVWQVGASYDTKPQRRTLIEVFGGKVHRSPSRLTESGKAFAEDHPGSLGIAISEAVEVAAQDPGAKYALGSVLNHVLLHQTVIGEEALRQLAKAGETGADLVVGCAGGGSNFAGLAFPFLREKLAGNQSPRILAVEPSSCPTITRGEYRYDFGDTAGLTPLMKMHTLGHDFVPSPIHAGGLRYHGMAPLVSHAADQGHIDAVALHQNECFDAAVEFARTQGIVPAPESSHALAQVRREALAAAETGASPVIVVGLSGHGLLELGAYATYLSGNLEDDPLSDAALAEALANVPVV
;
A
#
# COMPACT_ATOMS: atom_id res chain seq x y z
N MET A 1 -22.12 21.58 19.12
CA MET A 1 -21.40 20.50 18.41
C MET A 1 -20.15 20.20 19.20
N SER A 2 -19.78 18.93 19.38
CA SER A 2 -18.60 18.55 20.15
C SER A 2 -17.32 19.13 19.54
N ASP A 3 -16.45 19.73 20.36
CA ASP A 3 -15.11 20.21 19.97
C ASP A 3 -14.11 19.07 19.75
N GLN A 4 -14.54 17.81 19.91
CA GLN A 4 -13.71 16.65 19.70
C GLN A 4 -13.22 16.57 18.25
N VAL A 5 -11.91 16.34 18.10
CA VAL A 5 -11.20 16.22 16.82
C VAL A 5 -10.51 14.87 16.67
N THR A 6 -10.39 14.08 17.74
CA THR A 6 -9.70 12.79 17.74
C THR A 6 -10.63 11.72 18.27
N TYR A 7 -10.69 10.60 17.55
CA TYR A 7 -11.51 9.44 17.86
C TYR A 7 -10.59 8.22 17.90
N THR A 8 -10.39 7.70 19.10
CA THR A 8 -9.63 6.48 19.37
C THR A 8 -10.55 5.35 19.78
N LEU A 9 -10.03 4.13 19.70
CA LEU A 9 -10.66 2.94 20.25
C LEU A 9 -9.84 2.53 21.48
N ASP A 10 -10.55 2.11 22.51
CA ASP A 10 -9.94 1.51 23.69
C ASP A 10 -9.41 0.11 23.35
N PRO A 11 -8.44 -0.44 24.12
CA PRO A 11 -7.81 -1.72 23.79
C PRO A 11 -8.79 -2.90 23.63
N ASP A 12 -9.91 -2.89 24.35
CA ASP A 12 -10.98 -3.91 24.27
C ASP A 12 -11.88 -3.74 23.04
N GLU A 13 -11.82 -2.60 22.37
CA GLU A 13 -12.51 -2.30 21.11
C GLU A 13 -11.63 -2.55 19.88
N GLN A 14 -10.39 -3.01 20.05
CA GLN A 14 -9.52 -3.34 18.93
C GLN A 14 -10.10 -4.50 18.09
N PRO A 15 -10.09 -4.44 16.75
CA PRO A 15 -10.48 -5.57 15.93
C PRO A 15 -9.61 -6.80 16.23
N THR A 16 -10.26 -7.95 16.43
CA THR A 16 -9.61 -9.25 16.69
C THR A 16 -9.61 -10.16 15.46
N HIS A 17 -10.18 -9.69 14.35
CA HIS A 17 -10.26 -10.41 13.08
C HIS A 17 -9.90 -9.46 11.94
N TRP A 18 -9.23 -10.00 10.94
CA TRP A 18 -9.12 -9.39 9.63
C TRP A 18 -10.34 -9.74 8.78
N TYR A 19 -10.68 -8.85 7.85
CA TYR A 19 -11.79 -9.01 6.92
C TYR A 19 -11.30 -9.40 5.52
N ASN A 20 -11.95 -10.39 4.92
CA ASN A 20 -11.68 -10.84 3.57
C ASN A 20 -12.84 -10.46 2.63
N ILE A 21 -12.57 -9.56 1.68
CA ILE A 21 -13.56 -9.09 0.70
C ILE A 21 -14.06 -10.21 -0.23
N VAL A 22 -13.25 -11.25 -0.47
CA VAL A 22 -13.60 -12.35 -1.39
C VAL A 22 -14.92 -13.03 -1.00
N ALA A 23 -15.21 -13.10 0.31
CA ALA A 23 -16.43 -13.71 0.82
C ALA A 23 -17.73 -12.94 0.46
N ASP A 24 -17.61 -11.67 0.06
CA ASP A 24 -18.76 -10.80 -0.22
C ASP A 24 -18.77 -10.28 -1.68
N LEU A 25 -17.73 -10.57 -2.47
CA LEU A 25 -17.71 -10.22 -3.90
C LEU A 25 -18.78 -11.01 -4.67
N PRO A 26 -19.59 -10.36 -5.53
CA PRO A 26 -20.60 -11.05 -6.33
C PRO A 26 -20.01 -12.07 -7.32
N VAL A 27 -18.83 -11.76 -7.84
CA VAL A 27 -18.05 -12.61 -8.76
C VAL A 27 -16.69 -12.86 -8.11
N PRO A 28 -16.23 -14.12 -7.97
CA PRO A 28 -14.92 -14.39 -7.39
C PRO A 28 -13.80 -13.86 -8.30
N PRO A 29 -12.66 -13.42 -7.74
CA PRO A 29 -11.52 -12.99 -8.53
C PRO A 29 -10.89 -14.16 -9.30
N PRO A 30 -10.29 -13.93 -10.48
CA PRO A 30 -9.54 -14.96 -11.18
C PRO A 30 -8.33 -15.44 -10.36
N PRO A 31 -7.97 -16.73 -10.41
CA PRO A 31 -6.84 -17.25 -9.65
C PRO A 31 -5.51 -16.76 -10.24
N PRO A 32 -4.44 -16.66 -9.42
CA PRO A 32 -3.10 -16.52 -9.96
C PRO A 32 -2.70 -17.75 -10.78
N LEU A 33 -1.89 -17.56 -11.82
CA LEU A 33 -1.44 -18.62 -12.72
C LEU A 33 0.06 -18.87 -12.55
N HIS A 34 0.46 -20.13 -12.64
CA HIS A 34 1.86 -20.52 -12.54
C HIS A 34 2.66 -19.95 -13.72
N PRO A 35 3.86 -19.38 -13.50
CA PRO A 35 4.63 -18.65 -14.52
C PRO A 35 5.00 -19.52 -15.73
N GLY A 36 5.31 -20.80 -15.51
CA GLY A 36 5.61 -21.78 -16.57
C GLY A 36 4.37 -22.43 -17.21
N THR A 37 3.54 -23.14 -16.44
CA THR A 37 2.43 -23.95 -16.97
C THR A 37 1.21 -23.13 -17.38
N ARG A 38 1.04 -21.91 -16.84
CA ARG A 38 -0.15 -21.06 -16.99
C ARG A 38 -1.46 -21.64 -16.43
N GLU A 39 -1.37 -22.71 -15.66
CA GLU A 39 -2.49 -23.26 -14.90
C GLU A 39 -2.61 -22.54 -13.54
N PRO A 40 -3.77 -22.55 -12.88
CA PRO A 40 -3.94 -21.97 -11.54
C PRO A 40 -2.91 -22.52 -10.54
N VAL A 41 -2.28 -21.63 -9.75
CA VAL A 41 -1.30 -22.04 -8.74
C VAL A 41 -1.96 -22.82 -7.60
N GLY A 42 -1.28 -23.88 -7.15
CA GLY A 42 -1.62 -24.63 -5.95
C GLY A 42 -0.78 -24.22 -4.74
N PRO A 43 -1.11 -24.74 -3.54
CA PRO A 43 -0.31 -24.52 -2.32
C PRO A 43 1.17 -24.89 -2.46
N ASP A 44 1.46 -25.99 -3.17
CA ASP A 44 2.84 -26.48 -3.37
C ASP A 44 3.68 -25.50 -4.19
N ASP A 45 3.07 -24.75 -5.11
CA ASP A 45 3.76 -23.72 -5.91
C ASP A 45 4.16 -22.50 -5.08
N LEU A 46 3.46 -22.25 -3.97
CA LEU A 46 3.68 -21.12 -3.07
C LEU A 46 4.59 -21.48 -1.87
N ALA A 47 4.69 -22.77 -1.52
CA ALA A 47 5.49 -23.28 -0.42
C ALA A 47 6.97 -22.86 -0.43
N PRO A 48 7.65 -22.67 -1.58
CA PRO A 48 9.00 -22.13 -1.60
C PRO A 48 9.09 -20.71 -1.03
N LEU A 49 8.05 -19.90 -1.17
CA LEU A 49 8.08 -18.48 -0.79
C LEU A 49 7.39 -18.20 0.53
N PHE A 50 6.34 -18.94 0.88
CA PHE A 50 5.48 -18.63 2.01
C PHE A 50 5.26 -19.82 2.96
N PRO A 51 5.08 -19.58 4.27
CA PRO A 51 4.64 -20.60 5.22
C PRO A 51 3.17 -20.98 5.01
N PRO A 52 2.73 -22.17 5.49
CA PRO A 52 1.38 -22.69 5.25
C PRO A 52 0.24 -21.75 5.63
N GLU A 53 0.38 -20.97 6.70
CA GLU A 53 -0.64 -20.04 7.18
C GLU A 53 -0.86 -18.86 6.22
N LEU A 54 0.21 -18.33 5.62
CA LEU A 54 0.09 -17.27 4.62
C LEU A 54 -0.50 -17.82 3.31
N ILE A 55 -0.13 -19.04 2.93
CA ILE A 55 -0.73 -19.71 1.77
C ILE A 55 -2.23 -19.92 1.98
N ALA A 56 -2.63 -20.40 3.16
CA ALA A 56 -4.04 -20.59 3.50
C ALA A 56 -4.82 -19.27 3.45
N GLN A 57 -4.22 -18.17 3.91
CA GLN A 57 -4.83 -16.83 3.83
C GLN A 57 -4.90 -16.29 2.40
N GLU A 58 -3.95 -16.65 1.53
CA GLU A 58 -3.95 -16.20 0.14
C GLU A 58 -5.14 -16.74 -0.66
N VAL A 59 -5.58 -17.96 -0.32
CA VAL A 59 -6.67 -18.68 -1.02
C VAL A 59 -7.96 -18.79 -0.19
N THR A 60 -8.03 -18.17 1.00
CA THR A 60 -9.18 -18.34 1.89
C THR A 60 -10.44 -17.70 1.30
N GLY A 61 -11.56 -18.43 1.40
CA GLY A 61 -12.91 -17.92 1.16
C GLY A 61 -13.64 -17.50 2.43
N GLU A 62 -13.01 -17.66 3.61
CA GLU A 62 -13.62 -17.26 4.88
C GLU A 62 -13.70 -15.74 4.98
N ARG A 63 -14.84 -15.23 5.47
CA ARG A 63 -15.09 -13.78 5.61
C ARG A 63 -14.17 -13.12 6.64
N TYR A 64 -13.87 -13.84 7.72
CA TYR A 64 -13.09 -13.32 8.83
C TYR A 64 -11.99 -14.30 9.21
N VAL A 65 -10.78 -13.79 9.35
CA VAL A 65 -9.61 -14.56 9.82
C VAL A 65 -9.20 -14.00 11.17
N ALA A 66 -9.15 -14.83 12.19
CA ALA A 66 -8.74 -14.40 13.53
C ALA A 66 -7.29 -13.91 13.54
N ILE A 67 -7.05 -12.79 14.22
CA ILE A 67 -5.69 -12.26 14.43
C ILE A 67 -5.05 -13.05 15.58
N PRO A 68 -3.90 -13.71 15.37
CA PRO A 68 -3.23 -14.44 16.44
C PRO A 68 -2.84 -13.53 17.60
N GLU A 69 -2.91 -14.04 18.83
CA GLU A 69 -2.56 -13.27 20.03
C GLU A 69 -1.16 -12.65 19.99
N PRO A 70 -0.09 -13.32 19.51
CA PRO A 70 1.23 -12.68 19.37
C PRO A 70 1.25 -11.49 18.40
N VAL A 71 0.38 -11.50 17.38
CA VAL A 71 0.23 -10.38 16.44
C VAL A 71 -0.55 -9.25 17.11
N LEU A 72 -1.63 -9.57 17.83
CA LEU A 72 -2.39 -8.59 18.62
C LEU A 72 -1.50 -7.90 19.66
N ASP A 73 -0.62 -8.65 20.33
CA ASP A 73 0.30 -8.12 21.32
C ASP A 73 1.24 -7.05 20.75
N VAL A 74 1.81 -7.32 19.57
CA VAL A 74 2.61 -6.32 18.85
C VAL A 74 1.75 -5.14 18.40
N TYR A 75 0.54 -5.39 17.90
CA TYR A 75 -0.38 -4.31 17.49
C TYR A 75 -0.70 -3.36 18.64
N ARG A 76 -0.85 -3.83 19.88
CA ARG A 76 -1.13 -2.97 21.06
C ARG A 76 -0.09 -1.88 21.28
N GLN A 77 1.11 -1.99 20.70
CA GLN A 77 2.14 -0.96 20.79
C GLN A 77 1.82 0.29 19.96
N TYR A 78 0.99 0.19 18.92
CA TYR A 78 0.74 1.28 17.96
C TYR A 78 -0.66 1.34 17.37
N ARG A 79 -1.52 0.34 17.65
CA ARG A 79 -2.92 0.27 17.26
C ARG A 79 -3.81 0.24 18.51
N PRO A 80 -5.10 0.64 18.39
CA PRO A 80 -5.74 1.22 17.21
C PRO A 80 -5.18 2.58 16.79
N SER A 81 -5.05 2.82 15.48
CA SER A 81 -4.56 4.12 15.01
C SER A 81 -5.67 5.17 15.11
N PRO A 82 -5.38 6.45 15.38
CA PRO A 82 -6.41 7.46 15.55
C PRO A 82 -7.13 7.82 14.24
N LEU A 83 -8.44 8.08 14.33
CA LEU A 83 -9.20 8.81 13.33
C LEU A 83 -9.33 10.25 13.78
N TYR A 84 -9.00 11.20 12.92
CA TYR A 84 -9.12 12.63 13.23
C TYR A 84 -10.16 13.31 12.34
N ARG A 85 -10.79 14.36 12.85
CA ARG A 85 -11.60 15.29 12.05
C ARG A 85 -10.80 16.54 11.72
N ALA A 86 -10.66 16.86 10.44
CA ALA A 86 -9.80 17.93 9.92
C ALA A 86 -10.46 19.33 9.99
N ARG A 87 -11.06 19.70 11.13
CA ARG A 87 -11.87 20.93 11.28
C ARG A 87 -11.19 22.21 10.80
N ARG A 88 -9.89 22.36 11.03
CA ARG A 88 -9.12 23.54 10.55
C ARG A 88 -8.97 23.56 9.03
N TRP A 89 -8.89 22.40 8.39
CA TRP A 89 -8.83 22.29 6.95
C TRP A 89 -10.22 22.51 6.34
N GLU A 90 -11.27 21.94 6.94
CA GLU A 90 -12.68 22.24 6.61
C GLU A 90 -12.93 23.76 6.61
N GLN A 91 -12.54 24.44 7.69
CA GLN A 91 -12.65 25.90 7.83
C GLN A 91 -11.84 26.65 6.77
N LYS A 92 -10.60 26.23 6.50
CA LYS A 92 -9.72 26.84 5.50
C LYS A 92 -10.31 26.74 4.09
N LEU A 93 -10.94 25.62 3.77
CA LEU A 93 -11.60 25.36 2.48
C LEU A 93 -12.99 26.00 2.37
N GLY A 94 -13.53 26.53 3.47
CA GLY A 94 -14.88 27.11 3.49
C GLY A 94 -15.98 26.09 3.22
N THR A 95 -15.73 24.80 3.51
CA THR A 95 -16.64 23.70 3.21
C THR A 95 -17.46 23.30 4.43
N SER A 96 -18.68 22.79 4.21
CA SER A 96 -19.45 22.07 5.22
C SER A 96 -19.17 20.55 5.22
N ALA A 97 -18.37 20.05 4.26
CA ALA A 97 -17.91 18.67 4.27
C ALA A 97 -17.21 18.33 5.60
N ARG A 98 -17.46 17.12 6.09
CA ARG A 98 -16.88 16.58 7.32
C ARG A 98 -15.77 15.64 6.92
N ILE A 99 -14.54 16.09 7.10
CA ILE A 99 -13.35 15.41 6.59
C ILE A 99 -12.68 14.67 7.74
N TYR A 100 -12.66 13.34 7.64
CA TYR A 100 -12.01 12.46 8.59
C TYR A 100 -10.78 11.83 7.95
N TYR A 101 -9.64 11.81 8.65
CA TYR A 101 -8.44 11.12 8.18
C TYR A 101 -8.00 10.04 9.16
N LYS A 102 -7.84 8.82 8.64
CA LYS A 102 -7.35 7.65 9.37
C LYS A 102 -5.82 7.64 9.32
N TYR A 103 -5.17 7.93 10.45
CA TYR A 103 -3.74 8.23 10.49
C TYR A 103 -2.88 7.00 10.80
N GLU A 104 -2.37 6.35 9.77
CA GLU A 104 -1.50 5.17 9.87
C GLU A 104 -0.02 5.52 10.07
N GLY A 105 0.33 6.81 10.04
CA GLY A 105 1.70 7.28 10.29
C GLY A 105 2.15 7.18 11.75
N VAL A 106 1.28 6.76 12.68
CA VAL A 106 1.65 6.54 14.09
C VAL A 106 2.49 5.28 14.31
N SER A 107 2.55 4.37 13.33
CA SER A 107 3.28 3.12 13.48
C SER A 107 4.79 3.35 13.64
N PRO A 108 5.55 2.39 14.20
CA PRO A 108 7.00 2.52 14.35
C PRO A 108 7.78 2.76 13.04
N ALA A 109 7.24 2.31 11.90
CA ALA A 109 7.82 2.56 10.58
C ALA A 109 7.32 3.84 9.89
N GLY A 110 6.38 4.56 10.53
CA GLY A 110 5.75 5.77 10.01
C GLY A 110 4.74 5.52 8.88
N SER A 111 4.21 4.29 8.76
CA SER A 111 3.21 3.92 7.74
C SER A 111 2.42 2.65 8.07
N HIS A 112 1.35 2.40 7.32
CA HIS A 112 0.49 1.21 7.41
C HIS A 112 1.21 -0.15 7.25
N LYS A 113 2.44 -0.16 6.74
CA LYS A 113 3.12 -1.41 6.34
C LYS A 113 3.43 -2.37 7.50
N VAL A 114 3.54 -1.86 8.73
CA VAL A 114 3.74 -2.70 9.93
C VAL A 114 2.59 -3.70 10.12
N ASN A 115 1.37 -3.34 9.69
CA ASN A 115 0.19 -4.20 9.80
C ASN A 115 0.33 -5.53 9.04
N THR A 116 1.09 -5.59 7.95
CA THR A 116 1.34 -6.89 7.28
C THR A 116 2.69 -7.47 7.63
N ALA A 117 3.68 -6.64 7.99
CA ALA A 117 5.00 -7.10 8.41
C ALA A 117 4.93 -8.03 9.63
N VAL A 118 4.20 -7.62 10.66
CA VAL A 118 4.08 -8.37 11.92
C VAL A 118 3.51 -9.77 11.71
N PRO A 119 2.32 -9.97 11.09
CA PRO A 119 1.80 -11.32 10.86
C PRO A 119 2.70 -12.13 9.93
N GLN A 120 3.28 -11.54 8.88
CA GLN A 120 4.19 -12.27 8.00
C GLN A 120 5.42 -12.81 8.75
N VAL A 121 6.07 -11.98 9.58
CA VAL A 121 7.21 -12.42 10.39
C VAL A 121 6.77 -13.46 11.42
N TYR A 122 5.65 -13.25 12.10
CA TYR A 122 5.14 -14.19 13.09
C TYR A 122 4.93 -15.58 12.50
N TYR A 123 4.22 -15.70 11.37
CA TYR A 123 3.96 -16.99 10.73
C TYR A 123 5.24 -17.66 10.24
N ASN A 124 6.21 -16.89 9.74
CA ASN A 124 7.52 -17.44 9.37
C ASN A 124 8.30 -17.94 10.60
N SER A 125 8.32 -17.16 11.68
CA SER A 125 9.03 -17.49 12.93
C SER A 125 8.53 -18.81 13.54
N ILE A 126 7.21 -19.00 13.64
CA ILE A 126 6.66 -20.26 14.20
C ILE A 126 6.88 -21.48 13.31
N ASN A 127 7.18 -21.28 12.03
CA ASN A 127 7.57 -22.31 11.08
C ASN A 127 9.10 -22.53 11.02
N GLY A 128 9.86 -21.93 11.94
CA GLY A 128 11.30 -22.13 12.05
C GLY A 128 12.13 -21.40 10.99
N ILE A 129 11.54 -20.46 10.26
CA ILE A 129 12.25 -19.62 9.29
C ILE A 129 13.13 -18.62 10.05
N THR A 130 14.42 -18.62 9.73
CA THR A 130 15.42 -17.81 10.42
C THR A 130 15.71 -16.48 9.73
N ARG A 131 15.36 -16.36 8.45
CA ARG A 131 15.62 -15.16 7.64
C ARG A 131 14.46 -14.82 6.72
N LEU A 132 14.17 -13.52 6.60
CA LEU A 132 13.32 -12.99 5.55
C LEU A 132 14.11 -12.12 4.59
N THR A 133 13.87 -12.32 3.31
CA THR A 133 14.36 -11.43 2.25
C THR A 133 13.20 -10.58 1.73
N THR A 134 13.51 -9.36 1.29
CA THR A 134 12.50 -8.48 0.72
C THR A 134 13.08 -7.39 -0.16
N GLU A 135 12.25 -6.78 -0.99
CA GLU A 135 12.55 -5.58 -1.75
C GLU A 135 12.21 -4.31 -0.96
N THR A 136 12.75 -3.16 -1.37
CA THR A 136 12.11 -1.88 -1.03
C THR A 136 12.46 -0.78 -2.02
N GLY A 137 11.49 0.08 -2.32
CA GLY A 137 11.72 1.32 -3.08
C GLY A 137 12.30 2.40 -2.16
N ALA A 138 11.43 3.28 -1.67
CA ALA A 138 11.83 4.37 -0.79
C ALA A 138 12.27 3.92 0.62
N GLY A 139 11.94 2.70 1.06
CA GLY A 139 12.42 2.11 2.32
C GLY A 139 11.34 1.86 3.38
N GLN A 140 10.09 2.29 3.16
CA GLN A 140 9.00 2.09 4.12
C GLN A 140 8.76 0.61 4.42
N TRP A 141 8.80 -0.24 3.39
CA TRP A 141 8.54 -1.68 3.54
C TRP A 141 9.68 -2.38 4.27
N GLY A 142 10.93 -2.15 3.83
CA GLY A 142 12.11 -2.66 4.54
C GLY A 142 12.12 -2.23 6.00
N THR A 143 11.76 -0.98 6.30
CA THR A 143 11.67 -0.48 7.69
C THR A 143 10.66 -1.29 8.51
N ALA A 144 9.46 -1.50 7.96
CA ALA A 144 8.39 -2.23 8.65
C ALA A 144 8.76 -3.70 8.88
N LEU A 145 9.34 -4.35 7.87
CA LEU A 145 9.73 -5.75 7.96
C LEU A 145 10.89 -5.95 8.94
N SER A 146 11.92 -5.10 8.90
CA SER A 146 13.04 -5.20 9.85
C SER A 146 12.59 -4.95 11.30
N TYR A 147 11.70 -3.98 11.53
CA TYR A 147 11.08 -3.79 12.85
C TYR A 147 10.37 -5.06 13.34
N ALA A 148 9.50 -5.64 12.51
CA ALA A 148 8.79 -6.87 12.87
C ALA A 148 9.75 -8.05 13.07
N ALA A 149 10.76 -8.21 12.21
CA ALA A 149 11.77 -9.25 12.27
C ALA A 149 12.54 -9.21 13.61
N ALA A 150 12.92 -8.03 14.07
CA ALA A 150 13.58 -7.83 15.36
C ALA A 150 12.74 -8.31 16.56
N LEU A 151 11.41 -8.15 16.51
CA LEU A 151 10.52 -8.57 17.60
C LEU A 151 10.42 -10.10 17.73
N PHE A 152 10.59 -10.84 16.63
CA PHE A 152 10.43 -12.29 16.59
C PHE A 152 11.76 -13.03 16.38
N GLY A 153 12.90 -12.33 16.49
CA GLY A 153 14.23 -12.94 16.38
C GLY A 153 14.55 -13.51 14.99
N VAL A 154 13.99 -12.91 13.93
CA VAL A 154 14.20 -13.31 12.53
C VAL A 154 15.17 -12.31 11.89
N GLU A 155 16.12 -12.79 11.08
CA GLU A 155 17.00 -11.92 10.31
C GLU A 155 16.24 -11.28 9.14
N CYS A 156 16.57 -10.04 8.77
CA CYS A 156 15.93 -9.35 7.64
C CYS A 156 16.99 -8.82 6.66
N GLU A 157 16.95 -9.29 5.41
CA GLU A 157 17.76 -8.77 4.30
C GLU A 157 16.87 -8.01 3.30
N VAL A 158 17.26 -6.78 2.99
CA VAL A 158 16.46 -5.82 2.20
C VAL A 158 17.24 -5.39 0.95
N TRP A 159 16.70 -5.64 -0.24
CA TRP A 159 17.20 -5.11 -1.50
C TRP A 159 16.52 -3.78 -1.80
N GLN A 160 17.23 -2.68 -1.60
CA GLN A 160 16.72 -1.34 -1.85
C GLN A 160 17.08 -0.87 -3.26
N VAL A 161 16.08 -0.34 -3.99
CA VAL A 161 16.26 0.24 -5.34
C VAL A 161 17.41 1.25 -5.33
N GLY A 162 18.37 1.10 -6.25
CA GLY A 162 19.66 1.79 -6.26
C GLY A 162 19.55 3.31 -6.13
N ALA A 163 18.74 3.95 -6.97
CA ALA A 163 18.51 5.39 -6.89
C ALA A 163 17.92 5.83 -5.54
N SER A 164 17.08 5.02 -4.91
CA SER A 164 16.54 5.31 -3.58
C SER A 164 17.55 5.04 -2.46
N TYR A 165 18.35 3.98 -2.58
CA TYR A 165 19.45 3.69 -1.66
C TYR A 165 20.46 4.86 -1.63
N ASP A 166 20.77 5.42 -2.79
CA ASP A 166 21.75 6.50 -2.94
C ASP A 166 21.22 7.86 -2.44
N THR A 167 19.92 8.12 -2.60
CA THR A 167 19.30 9.43 -2.30
C THR A 167 18.54 9.49 -0.97
N LYS A 168 18.22 8.35 -0.34
CA LYS A 168 17.42 8.28 0.91
C LYS A 168 18.17 7.56 2.05
N PRO A 169 19.35 8.05 2.46
CA PRO A 169 20.17 7.38 3.47
C PRO A 169 19.48 7.23 4.83
N GLN A 170 18.53 8.10 5.19
CA GLN A 170 17.83 8.02 6.47
C GLN A 170 16.95 6.77 6.57
N ARG A 171 16.32 6.34 5.47
CA ARG A 171 15.51 5.12 5.43
C ARG A 171 16.38 3.88 5.58
N ARG A 172 17.52 3.84 4.90
CA ARG A 172 18.53 2.78 5.10
C ARG A 172 18.99 2.71 6.55
N THR A 173 19.35 3.86 7.12
CA THR A 173 19.80 3.94 8.52
C THR A 173 18.72 3.44 9.48
N LEU A 174 17.44 3.77 9.24
CA LEU A 174 16.34 3.30 10.08
C LEU A 174 16.11 1.78 9.96
N ILE A 175 16.30 1.21 8.76
CA ILE A 175 16.27 -0.25 8.56
C ILE A 175 17.37 -0.92 9.40
N GLU A 176 18.59 -0.39 9.35
CA GLU A 176 19.75 -0.89 10.11
C GLU A 176 19.58 -0.73 11.63
N VAL A 177 18.93 0.34 12.09
CA VAL A 177 18.56 0.53 13.51
C VAL A 177 17.63 -0.58 13.99
N PHE A 178 16.74 -1.07 13.14
CA PHE A 178 15.89 -2.24 13.43
C PHE A 178 16.59 -3.57 13.13
N GLY A 179 17.90 -3.58 12.88
CA GLY A 179 18.70 -4.79 12.66
C GLY A 179 18.59 -5.38 11.25
N GLY A 180 17.93 -4.69 10.32
CA GLY A 180 17.89 -5.10 8.92
C GLY A 180 19.22 -4.86 8.20
N LYS A 181 19.59 -5.77 7.29
CA LYS A 181 20.75 -5.62 6.40
C LYS A 181 20.28 -5.11 5.05
N VAL A 182 20.82 -3.98 4.59
CA VAL A 182 20.38 -3.35 3.33
C VAL A 182 21.42 -3.53 2.23
N HIS A 183 20.96 -3.97 1.07
CA HIS A 183 21.73 -4.10 -0.15
C HIS A 183 21.22 -3.13 -1.20
N ARG A 184 22.12 -2.48 -1.93
CA ARG A 184 21.77 -1.69 -3.11
C ARG A 184 21.41 -2.62 -4.27
N SER A 185 20.27 -2.41 -4.92
CA SER A 185 19.79 -3.17 -6.08
C SER A 185 19.84 -2.34 -7.36
N PRO A 186 20.41 -2.84 -8.48
CA PRO A 186 20.92 -4.19 -8.70
C PRO A 186 22.23 -4.44 -7.94
N SER A 187 22.37 -5.59 -7.29
CA SER A 187 23.58 -5.95 -6.55
C SER A 187 24.52 -6.86 -7.34
N ARG A 188 25.72 -7.13 -6.80
CA ARG A 188 26.64 -8.17 -7.31
C ARG A 188 26.51 -9.50 -6.54
N LEU A 189 25.49 -9.62 -5.68
CA LEU A 189 25.28 -10.78 -4.81
C LEU A 189 24.45 -11.88 -5.48
N THR A 190 23.67 -11.55 -6.50
CA THR A 190 22.71 -12.45 -7.17
C THR A 190 22.98 -12.49 -8.67
N GLU A 191 22.52 -13.53 -9.37
CA GLU A 191 22.58 -13.58 -10.84
C GLU A 191 21.63 -12.57 -11.47
N SER A 192 20.43 -12.40 -10.90
CA SER A 192 19.46 -11.37 -11.32
C SER A 192 20.05 -9.96 -11.29
N GLY A 193 20.81 -9.63 -10.25
CA GLY A 193 21.49 -8.33 -10.12
C GLY A 193 22.67 -8.18 -11.08
N LYS A 194 23.45 -9.25 -11.30
CA LYS A 194 24.61 -9.24 -12.22
C LYS A 194 24.24 -9.00 -13.68
N ALA A 195 22.99 -9.26 -14.08
CA ALA A 195 22.48 -8.99 -15.42
C ALA A 195 22.44 -7.49 -15.79
N PHE A 196 22.51 -6.59 -14.81
CA PHE A 196 22.49 -5.14 -15.01
C PHE A 196 23.87 -4.52 -14.79
N ALA A 197 24.08 -3.30 -15.31
CA ALA A 197 25.28 -2.50 -15.01
C ALA A 197 25.34 -2.10 -13.52
N GLU A 198 26.53 -1.84 -12.98
CA GLU A 198 26.71 -1.54 -11.55
C GLU A 198 26.12 -0.18 -11.15
N ASP A 199 26.18 0.80 -12.07
CA ASP A 199 25.61 2.14 -11.93
C ASP A 199 24.12 2.21 -12.29
N HIS A 200 23.50 1.08 -12.65
CA HIS A 200 22.08 1.03 -12.98
C HIS A 200 21.23 1.58 -11.81
N PRO A 201 20.23 2.44 -12.08
CA PRO A 201 19.43 3.09 -11.02
C PRO A 201 18.50 2.12 -10.28
N GLY A 202 18.26 0.94 -10.86
CA GLY A 202 17.38 -0.09 -10.32
C GLY A 202 15.89 0.22 -10.53
N SER A 203 15.06 -0.80 -10.31
CA SER A 203 13.59 -0.71 -10.26
C SER A 203 13.08 -1.59 -9.13
N LEU A 204 11.82 -1.41 -8.73
CA LEU A 204 11.23 -2.26 -7.70
C LEU A 204 11.20 -3.74 -8.16
N GLY A 205 10.87 -3.98 -9.42
CA GLY A 205 10.85 -5.33 -9.99
C GLY A 205 12.21 -6.02 -9.97
N ILE A 206 13.32 -5.31 -10.25
CA ILE A 206 14.67 -5.90 -10.14
C ILE A 206 14.99 -6.29 -8.69
N ALA A 207 14.66 -5.43 -7.73
CA ALA A 207 14.87 -5.70 -6.31
C ALA A 207 14.03 -6.91 -5.82
N ILE A 208 12.81 -7.08 -6.34
CA ILE A 208 11.98 -8.28 -6.10
C ILE A 208 12.70 -9.52 -6.62
N SER A 209 13.17 -9.50 -7.86
CA SER A 209 13.85 -10.65 -8.46
C SER A 209 15.08 -11.09 -7.67
N GLU A 210 15.90 -10.16 -7.18
CA GLU A 210 17.05 -10.48 -6.33
C GLU A 210 16.63 -11.08 -4.97
N ALA A 211 15.63 -10.49 -4.31
CA ALA A 211 15.16 -10.97 -3.00
C ALA A 211 14.51 -12.35 -3.08
N VAL A 212 13.74 -12.61 -4.14
CA VAL A 212 13.14 -13.92 -4.44
C VAL A 212 14.21 -14.95 -4.78
N GLU A 213 15.22 -14.59 -5.56
CA GLU A 213 16.35 -15.48 -5.89
C GLU A 213 17.05 -15.98 -4.62
N VAL A 214 17.35 -15.10 -3.67
CA VAL A 214 17.99 -15.49 -2.41
C VAL A 214 17.08 -16.37 -1.55
N ALA A 215 15.79 -16.04 -1.43
CA ALA A 215 14.85 -16.87 -0.68
C ALA A 215 14.71 -18.28 -1.27
N ALA A 216 14.65 -18.40 -2.61
CA ALA A 216 14.47 -19.68 -3.27
C ALA A 216 15.69 -20.62 -3.14
N GLN A 217 16.88 -20.07 -2.84
CA GLN A 217 18.13 -20.82 -2.72
C GLN A 217 18.45 -21.28 -1.29
N ASP A 218 17.74 -20.79 -0.28
CA ASP A 218 17.99 -21.11 1.13
C ASP A 218 16.70 -21.61 1.82
N PRO A 219 16.62 -22.88 2.25
CA PRO A 219 15.44 -23.42 2.91
C PRO A 219 15.14 -22.74 4.27
N GLY A 220 16.11 -22.07 4.89
CA GLY A 220 15.95 -21.27 6.11
C GLY A 220 15.49 -19.83 5.85
N ALA A 221 15.31 -19.45 4.58
CA ALA A 221 14.86 -18.13 4.17
C ALA A 221 13.50 -18.18 3.47
N LYS A 222 12.71 -17.11 3.65
CA LYS A 222 11.48 -16.89 2.89
C LYS A 222 11.40 -15.46 2.39
N TYR A 223 10.66 -15.26 1.32
CA TYR A 223 10.41 -13.95 0.77
C TYR A 223 9.17 -13.33 1.42
N ALA A 224 9.26 -12.07 1.81
CA ALA A 224 8.12 -11.31 2.32
C ALA A 224 7.83 -10.14 1.38
N LEU A 225 6.54 -9.89 1.11
CA LEU A 225 6.09 -8.86 0.18
C LEU A 225 5.19 -7.84 0.88
N GLY A 226 5.41 -6.55 0.60
CA GLY A 226 4.75 -5.44 1.29
C GLY A 226 3.42 -4.98 0.69
N SER A 227 2.96 -5.58 -0.40
CA SER A 227 1.74 -5.15 -1.11
C SER A 227 1.14 -6.27 -1.97
N VAL A 228 0.05 -5.95 -2.68
CA VAL A 228 -0.66 -6.70 -3.73
C VAL A 228 -1.33 -8.01 -3.35
N LEU A 229 -0.67 -8.89 -2.60
CA LEU A 229 -1.18 -10.24 -2.29
C LEU A 229 -2.42 -10.17 -1.40
N ASN A 230 -3.29 -11.18 -1.53
CA ASN A 230 -4.57 -11.22 -0.83
C ASN A 230 -4.37 -11.19 0.69
N HIS A 231 -3.43 -11.99 1.22
CA HIS A 231 -3.14 -11.97 2.66
C HIS A 231 -2.60 -10.61 3.13
N VAL A 232 -1.86 -9.88 2.27
CA VAL A 232 -1.40 -8.53 2.60
C VAL A 232 -2.59 -7.57 2.74
N LEU A 233 -3.53 -7.63 1.81
CA LEU A 233 -4.75 -6.80 1.86
C LEU A 233 -5.63 -7.17 3.06
N LEU A 234 -5.78 -8.47 3.33
CA LEU A 234 -6.45 -9.02 4.52
C LEU A 234 -5.87 -8.40 5.79
N HIS A 235 -4.55 -8.48 6.01
CA HIS A 235 -3.89 -7.92 7.20
C HIS A 235 -4.14 -6.42 7.38
N GLN A 236 -4.23 -5.68 6.27
CA GLN A 236 -4.44 -4.23 6.27
C GLN A 236 -5.89 -3.84 6.62
N THR A 237 -6.86 -4.74 6.55
CA THR A 237 -8.28 -4.42 6.83
C THR A 237 -8.55 -3.96 8.26
N VAL A 238 -7.61 -4.17 9.18
CA VAL A 238 -7.66 -3.57 10.52
C VAL A 238 -7.81 -2.05 10.48
N ILE A 239 -7.33 -1.40 9.41
CA ILE A 239 -7.49 0.05 9.18
C ILE A 239 -8.97 0.42 9.05
N GLY A 240 -9.69 -0.23 8.12
CA GLY A 240 -11.10 0.05 7.86
C GLY A 240 -12.02 -0.42 8.99
N GLU A 241 -11.72 -1.56 9.62
CA GLU A 241 -12.46 -2.07 10.79
C GLU A 241 -12.43 -1.06 11.94
N GLU A 242 -11.25 -0.49 12.22
CA GLU A 242 -11.14 0.57 13.22
C GLU A 242 -11.86 1.84 12.78
N ALA A 243 -11.69 2.25 11.52
CA ALA A 243 -12.29 3.49 10.99
C ALA A 243 -13.83 3.48 11.07
N LEU A 244 -14.48 2.34 10.78
CA LEU A 244 -15.92 2.18 10.91
C LEU A 244 -16.39 2.41 12.35
N ARG A 245 -15.73 1.79 13.34
CA ARG A 245 -16.04 1.97 14.77
C ARG A 245 -15.80 3.40 15.23
N GLN A 246 -14.71 4.01 14.76
CA GLN A 246 -14.34 5.39 15.11
C GLN A 246 -15.29 6.42 14.51
N LEU A 247 -15.80 6.20 13.29
CA LEU A 247 -16.84 7.04 12.70
C LEU A 247 -18.16 6.98 13.47
N ALA A 248 -18.56 5.78 13.90
CA ALA A 248 -19.72 5.63 14.77
C ALA A 248 -19.54 6.39 16.09
N LYS A 249 -18.35 6.34 16.71
CA LYS A 249 -18.00 7.17 17.88
C LYS A 249 -18.03 8.67 17.60
N ALA A 250 -17.73 9.09 16.37
CA ALA A 250 -17.86 10.48 15.93
C ALA A 250 -19.33 10.91 15.71
N GLY A 251 -20.28 9.98 15.81
CA GLY A 251 -21.70 10.22 15.59
C GLY A 251 -22.11 10.22 14.11
N GLU A 252 -21.24 9.76 13.22
CA GLU A 252 -21.58 9.59 11.80
C GLU A 252 -22.27 8.24 11.57
N THR A 253 -23.27 8.21 10.70
CA THR A 253 -24.03 6.99 10.36
C THR A 253 -23.43 6.21 9.18
N GLY A 254 -22.42 6.78 8.52
CA GLY A 254 -21.76 6.20 7.35
C GLY A 254 -20.85 7.23 6.68
N ALA A 255 -20.14 6.80 5.62
CA ALA A 255 -19.36 7.68 4.77
C ALA A 255 -20.06 7.91 3.43
N ASP A 256 -19.93 9.13 2.88
CA ASP A 256 -20.35 9.44 1.51
C ASP A 256 -19.20 9.18 0.51
N LEU A 257 -17.96 9.39 0.95
CA LEU A 257 -16.74 9.14 0.18
C LEU A 257 -15.68 8.47 1.04
N VAL A 258 -15.11 7.38 0.54
CA VAL A 258 -13.91 6.74 1.08
C VAL A 258 -12.81 6.83 0.04
N VAL A 259 -11.70 7.49 0.39
CA VAL A 259 -10.63 7.81 -0.56
C VAL A 259 -9.25 7.46 0.00
N GLY A 260 -8.38 6.93 -0.84
CA GLY A 260 -7.01 6.57 -0.44
C GLY A 260 -6.06 6.50 -1.62
N CYS A 261 -4.77 6.67 -1.34
CA CYS A 261 -3.74 6.60 -2.37
C CYS A 261 -3.47 5.13 -2.77
N ALA A 262 -3.31 4.87 -4.06
CA ALA A 262 -3.12 3.53 -4.59
C ALA A 262 -1.75 3.42 -5.29
N GLY A 263 -0.84 2.67 -4.66
CA GLY A 263 0.42 2.23 -5.27
C GLY A 263 0.23 0.81 -5.77
N GLY A 264 0.63 -0.19 -4.98
CA GLY A 264 0.14 -1.56 -5.15
C GLY A 264 -1.18 -1.86 -4.41
N GLY A 265 -1.92 -0.83 -3.97
CA GLY A 265 -3.29 -0.95 -3.43
C GLY A 265 -3.47 -1.34 -1.95
N SER A 266 -2.44 -1.82 -1.23
CA SER A 266 -2.65 -2.43 0.11
C SER A 266 -3.24 -1.51 1.18
N ASN A 267 -2.75 -0.27 1.31
CA ASN A 267 -3.32 0.71 2.26
C ASN A 267 -4.76 1.09 1.91
N PHE A 268 -5.01 1.28 0.61
CA PHE A 268 -6.31 1.69 0.10
C PHE A 268 -7.33 0.59 0.34
N ALA A 269 -7.02 -0.65 -0.01
CA ALA A 269 -7.84 -1.83 0.29
C ALA A 269 -8.06 -2.01 1.80
N GLY A 270 -7.01 -1.84 2.61
CA GLY A 270 -7.11 -1.95 4.06
C GLY A 270 -8.12 -0.98 4.67
N LEU A 271 -8.18 0.25 4.14
CA LEU A 271 -9.23 1.20 4.51
C LEU A 271 -10.57 0.83 3.86
N ALA A 272 -10.60 0.65 2.54
CA ALA A 272 -11.81 0.67 1.72
C ALA A 272 -12.61 -0.64 1.76
N PHE A 273 -11.98 -1.80 1.91
CA PHE A 273 -12.69 -3.09 1.85
C PHE A 273 -13.74 -3.26 2.94
N PRO A 274 -13.48 -2.90 4.22
CA PRO A 274 -14.55 -2.87 5.22
C PRO A 274 -15.71 -1.92 4.86
N PHE A 275 -15.46 -0.77 4.21
CA PHE A 275 -16.56 0.09 3.73
C PHE A 275 -17.27 -0.50 2.52
N LEU A 276 -16.56 -1.20 1.63
CA LEU A 276 -17.16 -1.91 0.51
C LEU A 276 -18.06 -3.05 1.01
N ARG A 277 -17.66 -3.77 2.06
CA ARG A 277 -18.53 -4.74 2.75
C ARG A 277 -19.87 -4.10 3.12
N GLU A 278 -19.82 -2.98 3.83
CA GLU A 278 -21.03 -2.29 4.29
C GLU A 278 -21.87 -1.75 3.11
N LYS A 279 -21.22 -1.38 1.99
CA LYS A 279 -21.89 -1.03 0.74
C LYS A 279 -22.62 -2.21 0.11
N LEU A 280 -21.96 -3.35 -0.01
CA LEU A 280 -22.52 -4.58 -0.58
C LEU A 280 -23.64 -5.16 0.30
N ALA A 281 -23.55 -4.97 1.62
CA ALA A 281 -24.59 -5.34 2.58
C ALA A 281 -25.80 -4.38 2.57
N GLY A 282 -25.71 -3.23 1.90
CA GLY A 282 -26.76 -2.21 1.87
C GLY A 282 -26.86 -1.35 3.14
N ASN A 283 -25.84 -1.37 4.00
CA ASN A 283 -25.81 -0.60 5.26
C ASN A 283 -25.42 0.87 5.04
N GLN A 284 -24.63 1.15 4.00
CA GLN A 284 -24.27 2.50 3.55
C GLN A 284 -24.01 2.47 2.03
N SER A 285 -23.77 3.63 1.41
CA SER A 285 -23.50 3.69 -0.03
C SER A 285 -22.37 4.66 -0.38
N PRO A 286 -21.16 4.51 0.20
CA PRO A 286 -20.04 5.37 -0.12
C PRO A 286 -19.63 5.21 -1.60
N ARG A 287 -19.19 6.31 -2.20
CA ARG A 287 -18.28 6.23 -3.35
C ARG A 287 -16.91 5.82 -2.82
N ILE A 288 -16.26 4.85 -3.47
CA ILE A 288 -14.95 4.32 -3.07
C ILE A 288 -13.97 4.69 -4.16
N LEU A 289 -12.97 5.50 -3.82
CA LEU A 289 -12.12 6.19 -4.80
C LEU A 289 -10.63 5.95 -4.52
N ALA A 290 -9.97 5.24 -5.43
CA ALA A 290 -8.53 5.11 -5.48
C ALA A 290 -7.91 6.36 -6.14
N VAL A 291 -6.82 6.87 -5.59
CA VAL A 291 -6.07 7.99 -6.19
C VAL A 291 -4.64 7.59 -6.49
N GLU A 292 -4.24 7.74 -7.74
CA GLU A 292 -2.93 7.33 -8.25
C GLU A 292 -2.20 8.51 -8.91
N PRO A 293 -0.88 8.43 -9.16
CA PRO A 293 -0.16 9.50 -9.84
C PRO A 293 -0.41 9.44 -11.36
N SER A 294 -0.48 10.60 -12.02
CA SER A 294 -0.53 10.69 -13.49
C SER A 294 0.70 10.09 -14.19
N SER A 295 1.81 9.97 -13.47
CA SER A 295 3.06 9.34 -13.94
C SER A 295 3.04 7.81 -13.83
N CYS A 296 2.17 7.23 -13.00
CA CYS A 296 1.93 5.79 -12.88
C CYS A 296 0.42 5.47 -12.79
N PRO A 297 -0.37 5.78 -13.83
CA PRO A 297 -1.84 5.70 -13.82
C PRO A 297 -2.35 4.27 -14.04
N THR A 298 -2.11 3.40 -13.06
CA THR A 298 -2.29 1.94 -13.18
C THR A 298 -3.74 1.52 -13.40
N ILE A 299 -4.70 2.04 -12.61
CA ILE A 299 -6.12 1.68 -12.73
C ILE A 299 -6.79 2.50 -13.84
N THR A 300 -6.46 3.79 -13.96
CA THR A 300 -7.14 4.70 -14.90
C THR A 300 -6.72 4.53 -16.35
N ARG A 301 -5.51 4.01 -16.61
CA ARG A 301 -4.97 3.84 -17.97
C ARG A 301 -4.32 2.49 -18.24
N GLY A 302 -3.99 1.71 -17.22
CA GLY A 302 -3.45 0.36 -17.40
C GLY A 302 -4.48 -0.64 -17.93
N GLU A 303 -4.02 -1.81 -18.36
CA GLU A 303 -4.89 -2.88 -18.86
C GLU A 303 -5.18 -3.93 -17.78
N TYR A 304 -6.42 -4.44 -17.73
CA TYR A 304 -6.77 -5.55 -16.82
C TYR A 304 -6.38 -6.92 -17.41
N ARG A 305 -5.14 -7.34 -17.16
CA ARG A 305 -4.52 -8.53 -17.78
C ARG A 305 -3.81 -9.40 -16.75
N TYR A 306 -3.45 -10.62 -17.17
CA TYR A 306 -2.50 -11.42 -16.41
C TYR A 306 -1.10 -10.87 -16.67
N ASP A 307 -0.38 -10.56 -15.60
CA ASP A 307 0.97 -10.03 -15.68
C ASP A 307 1.80 -10.44 -14.46
N PHE A 308 3.11 -10.33 -14.57
CA PHE A 308 4.03 -10.65 -13.48
C PHE A 308 4.05 -9.54 -12.43
N GLY A 309 4.28 -9.93 -11.17
CA GLY A 309 4.54 -8.99 -10.07
C GLY A 309 5.98 -8.46 -10.06
N ASP A 310 6.88 -9.07 -10.82
CA ASP A 310 8.30 -8.75 -10.88
C ASP A 310 8.81 -8.68 -12.33
N THR A 311 9.95 -8.00 -12.52
CA THR A 311 10.52 -7.78 -13.86
C THR A 311 11.14 -9.05 -14.46
N ALA A 312 11.62 -10.00 -13.65
CA ALA A 312 12.22 -11.23 -14.15
C ALA A 312 11.20 -12.35 -14.46
N GLY A 313 9.91 -12.14 -14.16
CA GLY A 313 8.86 -13.13 -14.37
C GLY A 313 8.96 -14.36 -13.46
N LEU A 314 9.47 -14.19 -12.24
CA LEU A 314 9.63 -15.27 -11.25
C LEU A 314 8.37 -15.49 -10.42
N THR A 315 7.51 -14.49 -10.32
CA THR A 315 6.24 -14.55 -9.58
C THR A 315 5.14 -15.23 -10.40
N PRO A 316 4.08 -15.76 -9.74
CA PRO A 316 2.84 -16.11 -10.44
C PRO A 316 2.28 -14.94 -11.25
N LEU A 317 1.65 -15.24 -12.39
CA LEU A 317 0.88 -14.24 -13.10
C LEU A 317 -0.39 -13.93 -12.31
N MET A 318 -0.61 -12.66 -12.03
CA MET A 318 -1.79 -12.19 -11.32
C MET A 318 -2.71 -11.47 -12.28
N LYS A 319 -4.02 -11.70 -12.20
CA LYS A 319 -4.99 -10.88 -12.95
C LYS A 319 -5.10 -9.51 -12.27
N MET A 320 -4.56 -8.48 -12.89
CA MET A 320 -4.50 -7.14 -12.33
C MET A 320 -4.53 -6.05 -13.39
N HIS A 321 -4.89 -4.82 -12.98
CA HIS A 321 -4.56 -3.64 -13.77
C HIS A 321 -3.04 -3.48 -13.75
N THR A 322 -2.43 -3.31 -14.92
CA THR A 322 -0.97 -3.22 -15.08
C THR A 322 -0.58 -2.16 -16.11
N LEU A 323 0.55 -1.50 -15.86
CA LEU A 323 1.30 -0.69 -16.83
C LEU A 323 2.34 -1.53 -17.60
N GLY A 324 2.50 -2.81 -17.24
CA GLY A 324 3.52 -3.74 -17.73
C GLY A 324 4.65 -3.97 -16.72
N HIS A 325 5.06 -5.22 -16.49
CA HIS A 325 6.11 -5.59 -15.51
C HIS A 325 7.51 -5.01 -15.81
N ASP A 326 7.74 -4.56 -17.04
CA ASP A 326 8.95 -3.86 -17.47
C ASP A 326 8.86 -2.33 -17.30
N PHE A 327 7.71 -1.81 -16.87
CA PHE A 327 7.51 -0.37 -16.69
C PHE A 327 8.48 0.21 -15.66
N VAL A 328 9.21 1.25 -16.06
CA VAL A 328 10.09 2.02 -15.19
C VAL A 328 9.54 3.44 -15.03
N PRO A 329 9.15 3.86 -13.81
CA PRO A 329 8.68 5.21 -13.56
C PRO A 329 9.74 6.27 -13.86
N SER A 330 9.27 7.46 -14.23
CA SER A 330 10.13 8.62 -14.45
C SER A 330 11.02 8.93 -13.23
N PRO A 331 12.32 9.26 -13.43
CA PRO A 331 13.24 9.55 -12.34
C PRO A 331 12.89 10.84 -11.57
N ILE A 332 12.16 11.77 -12.20
CA ILE A 332 11.73 13.03 -11.58
C ILE A 332 10.41 12.90 -10.80
N HIS A 333 9.77 11.72 -10.84
CA HIS A 333 8.55 11.47 -10.08
C HIS A 333 8.84 11.34 -8.58
N ALA A 334 8.43 12.33 -7.78
CA ALA A 334 8.68 12.38 -6.34
C ALA A 334 7.48 11.93 -5.48
N GLY A 335 6.32 11.70 -6.11
CA GLY A 335 5.07 11.35 -5.42
C GLY A 335 4.99 9.93 -4.83
N GLY A 336 5.99 9.08 -5.06
CA GLY A 336 5.92 7.66 -4.66
C GLY A 336 4.97 6.86 -5.57
N LEU A 337 4.29 5.83 -5.05
CA LEU A 337 3.28 5.07 -5.81
C LEU A 337 3.78 4.55 -7.19
N ARG A 338 4.97 3.97 -7.19
CA ARG A 338 5.77 3.65 -8.39
C ARG A 338 5.60 2.24 -8.96
N TYR A 339 4.81 1.40 -8.31
CA TYR A 339 4.66 0.01 -8.72
C TYR A 339 3.75 -0.08 -9.95
N HIS A 340 4.05 -0.97 -10.89
CA HIS A 340 3.39 -1.04 -12.20
C HIS A 340 2.01 -1.70 -12.16
N GLY A 341 1.78 -2.57 -11.17
CA GLY A 341 0.56 -3.35 -11.03
C GLY A 341 -0.32 -2.86 -9.88
N MET A 342 -1.59 -3.24 -9.90
CA MET A 342 -2.50 -3.04 -8.77
C MET A 342 -2.85 -4.38 -8.12
N ALA A 343 -3.13 -4.40 -6.81
CA ALA A 343 -3.55 -5.64 -6.14
C ALA A 343 -4.70 -6.33 -6.91
N PRO A 344 -4.68 -7.66 -7.09
CA PRO A 344 -5.72 -8.37 -7.85
C PRO A 344 -7.13 -8.11 -7.33
N LEU A 345 -7.33 -8.08 -6.01
CA LEU A 345 -8.65 -7.79 -5.42
C LEU A 345 -9.10 -6.35 -5.64
N VAL A 346 -8.18 -5.37 -5.65
CA VAL A 346 -8.51 -3.98 -5.98
C VAL A 346 -8.85 -3.86 -7.46
N SER A 347 -8.06 -4.52 -8.32
CA SER A 347 -8.27 -4.54 -9.76
C SER A 347 -9.60 -5.16 -10.13
N HIS A 348 -9.92 -6.31 -9.53
CA HIS A 348 -11.17 -7.00 -9.73
C HIS A 348 -12.35 -6.16 -9.23
N ALA A 349 -12.27 -5.56 -8.04
CA ALA A 349 -13.32 -4.68 -7.55
C ALA A 349 -13.52 -3.42 -8.42
N ALA A 350 -12.45 -2.87 -9.01
CA ALA A 350 -12.54 -1.76 -9.97
C ALA A 350 -13.17 -2.21 -11.30
N ASP A 351 -12.74 -3.35 -11.86
CA ASP A 351 -13.28 -3.93 -13.11
C ASP A 351 -14.78 -4.28 -12.98
N GLN A 352 -15.21 -4.71 -11.79
CA GLN A 352 -16.62 -4.96 -11.48
C GLN A 352 -17.42 -3.67 -11.15
N GLY A 353 -16.81 -2.48 -11.24
CA GLY A 353 -17.47 -1.19 -11.03
C GLY A 353 -17.78 -0.84 -9.57
N HIS A 354 -17.10 -1.48 -8.61
CA HIS A 354 -17.27 -1.18 -7.18
C HIS A 354 -16.32 -0.09 -6.67
N ILE A 355 -15.21 0.14 -7.38
CA ILE A 355 -14.15 1.10 -7.05
C ILE A 355 -13.92 2.01 -8.25
N ASP A 356 -13.98 3.32 -8.01
CA ASP A 356 -13.57 4.34 -8.97
C ASP A 356 -12.08 4.68 -8.79
N ALA A 357 -11.45 5.24 -9.83
CA ALA A 357 -10.07 5.70 -9.77
C ALA A 357 -9.88 7.05 -10.46
N VAL A 358 -8.90 7.83 -9.97
CA VAL A 358 -8.46 9.09 -10.59
C VAL A 358 -6.95 9.23 -10.50
N ALA A 359 -6.33 9.73 -11.55
CA ALA A 359 -4.90 10.03 -11.61
C ALA A 359 -4.64 11.53 -11.48
N LEU A 360 -3.71 11.93 -10.60
CA LEU A 360 -3.40 13.34 -10.32
C LEU A 360 -1.93 13.69 -10.56
N HIS A 361 -1.70 14.94 -10.94
CA HIS A 361 -0.37 15.52 -11.09
C HIS A 361 0.27 15.78 -9.73
N GLN A 362 1.59 15.58 -9.62
CA GLN A 362 2.27 15.64 -8.33
C GLN A 362 2.32 17.05 -7.74
N ASN A 363 2.42 18.10 -8.55
CA ASN A 363 2.37 19.47 -8.01
C ASN A 363 1.06 19.77 -7.28
N GLU A 364 -0.07 19.31 -7.80
CA GLU A 364 -1.36 19.45 -7.13
C GLU A 364 -1.40 18.67 -5.80
N CYS A 365 -0.83 17.47 -5.81
CA CYS A 365 -0.74 16.61 -4.63
C CYS A 365 0.08 17.28 -3.52
N PHE A 366 1.25 17.82 -3.86
CA PHE A 366 2.10 18.54 -2.90
C PHE A 366 1.47 19.86 -2.41
N ASP A 367 0.73 20.59 -3.26
CA ASP A 367 -0.01 21.78 -2.82
C ASP A 367 -1.03 21.44 -1.73
N ALA A 368 -1.85 20.40 -1.97
CA ALA A 368 -2.81 19.92 -0.98
C ALA A 368 -2.12 19.42 0.30
N ALA A 369 -0.99 18.72 0.19
CA ALA A 369 -0.23 18.25 1.35
C ALA A 369 0.36 19.40 2.19
N VAL A 370 0.89 20.46 1.56
CA VAL A 370 1.41 21.62 2.27
C VAL A 370 0.29 22.39 2.97
N GLU A 371 -0.87 22.55 2.32
CA GLU A 371 -2.05 23.14 2.95
C GLU A 371 -2.54 22.30 4.14
N PHE A 372 -2.62 20.98 3.97
CA PHE A 372 -2.97 20.04 5.04
C PHE A 372 -1.99 20.15 6.21
N ALA A 373 -0.69 20.13 5.96
CA ALA A 373 0.33 20.24 6.99
C ALA A 373 0.23 21.56 7.77
N ARG A 374 -0.06 22.68 7.11
CA ARG A 374 -0.24 23.99 7.75
C ARG A 374 -1.51 24.09 8.60
N THR A 375 -2.52 23.28 8.33
CA THR A 375 -3.79 23.30 9.07
C THR A 375 -3.88 22.22 10.14
N GLN A 376 -3.29 21.05 9.92
CA GLN A 376 -3.37 19.88 10.81
C GLN A 376 -2.08 19.63 11.60
N GLY A 377 -0.94 20.19 11.19
CA GLY A 377 0.36 19.99 11.85
C GLY A 377 1.06 18.66 11.54
N ILE A 378 0.47 17.81 10.68
CA ILE A 378 1.06 16.55 10.22
C ILE A 378 1.59 16.74 8.81
N VAL A 379 2.87 16.47 8.58
CA VAL A 379 3.45 16.38 7.23
C VAL A 379 3.09 15.01 6.66
N PRO A 380 2.22 14.91 5.64
CA PRO A 380 1.82 13.63 5.08
C PRO A 380 2.95 13.01 4.24
N ALA A 381 2.93 11.70 4.04
CA ALA A 381 3.82 11.08 3.05
C ALA A 381 3.47 11.61 1.63
N PRO A 382 4.45 11.73 0.71
CA PRO A 382 4.18 12.05 -0.70
C PRO A 382 3.12 11.14 -1.32
N GLU A 383 3.08 9.86 -0.95
CA GLU A 383 2.04 8.93 -1.38
C GLU A 383 0.64 9.40 -0.93
N SER A 384 0.47 9.70 0.35
CA SER A 384 -0.81 10.14 0.92
C SER A 384 -1.29 11.48 0.36
N SER A 385 -0.39 12.30 -0.18
CA SER A 385 -0.72 13.61 -0.77
C SER A 385 -1.70 13.51 -1.94
N HIS A 386 -1.69 12.40 -2.68
CA HIS A 386 -2.63 12.12 -3.77
C HIS A 386 -4.08 12.08 -3.27
N ALA A 387 -4.32 11.30 -2.21
CA ALA A 387 -5.66 11.22 -1.62
C ALA A 387 -6.11 12.57 -1.04
N LEU A 388 -5.20 13.34 -0.44
CA LEU A 388 -5.51 14.67 0.08
C LEU A 388 -5.87 15.68 -1.02
N ALA A 389 -5.20 15.64 -2.19
CA ALA A 389 -5.59 16.48 -3.32
C ALA A 389 -7.00 16.16 -3.81
N GLN A 390 -7.36 14.88 -3.90
CA GLN A 390 -8.73 14.52 -4.26
C GLN A 390 -9.74 14.97 -3.19
N VAL A 391 -9.45 14.80 -1.89
CA VAL A 391 -10.31 15.31 -0.81
C VAL A 391 -10.52 16.82 -0.95
N ARG A 392 -9.46 17.57 -1.29
CA ARG A 392 -9.55 19.02 -1.51
C ARG A 392 -10.50 19.36 -2.65
N ARG A 393 -10.42 18.65 -3.79
CA ARG A 393 -11.36 18.84 -4.92
C ARG A 393 -12.81 18.62 -4.49
N GLU A 394 -13.08 17.51 -3.79
CA GLU A 394 -14.43 17.15 -3.33
C GLU A 394 -14.97 18.14 -2.30
N ALA A 395 -14.12 18.58 -1.38
CA ALA A 395 -14.47 19.57 -0.36
C ALA A 395 -14.83 20.93 -0.98
N LEU A 396 -14.09 21.38 -2.01
CA LEU A 396 -14.37 22.62 -2.74
C LEU A 396 -15.67 22.50 -3.55
N ALA A 397 -15.90 21.38 -4.25
CA ALA A 397 -17.15 21.13 -4.96
C ALA A 397 -18.37 21.08 -4.01
N ALA A 398 -18.19 20.51 -2.82
CA ALA A 398 -19.21 20.53 -1.77
C ALA A 398 -19.49 21.96 -1.27
N ALA A 399 -18.47 22.81 -1.14
CA ALA A 399 -18.64 24.22 -0.78
C ALA A 399 -19.43 25.01 -1.82
N GLU A 400 -19.18 24.76 -3.11
CA GLU A 400 -19.92 25.40 -4.22
C GLU A 400 -21.40 25.01 -4.25
N THR A 401 -21.71 23.75 -3.92
CA THR A 401 -23.07 23.19 -3.95
C THR A 401 -23.82 23.33 -2.62
N GLY A 402 -23.12 23.66 -1.53
CA GLY A 402 -23.65 23.66 -0.17
C GLY A 402 -23.84 22.25 0.43
N ALA A 403 -23.35 21.20 -0.24
CA ALA A 403 -23.42 19.83 0.26
C ALA A 403 -22.49 19.62 1.46
N SER A 404 -22.85 18.71 2.36
CA SER A 404 -22.11 18.44 3.62
C SER A 404 -21.69 16.97 3.75
N PRO A 405 -20.96 16.40 2.77
CA PRO A 405 -20.63 14.98 2.76
C PRO A 405 -19.68 14.58 3.90
N VAL A 406 -19.75 13.33 4.34
CA VAL A 406 -18.77 12.68 5.21
C VAL A 406 -17.69 12.05 4.33
N ILE A 407 -16.48 12.58 4.40
CA ILE A 407 -15.33 12.13 3.62
C ILE A 407 -14.34 11.45 4.55
N VAL A 408 -13.96 10.21 4.24
CA VAL A 408 -12.98 9.42 5.00
C VAL A 408 -11.76 9.20 4.11
N VAL A 409 -10.60 9.71 4.54
CA VAL A 409 -9.34 9.58 3.81
C VAL A 409 -8.31 8.75 4.56
N GLY A 410 -7.64 7.85 3.84
CA GLY A 410 -6.49 7.11 4.35
C GLY A 410 -5.22 7.97 4.34
N LEU A 411 -4.73 8.36 5.52
CA LEU A 411 -3.43 9.01 5.68
C LEU A 411 -2.37 7.93 5.97
N SER A 412 -1.94 7.28 4.89
CA SER A 412 -1.16 6.03 4.91
C SER A 412 0.22 6.12 5.57
N GLY A 413 0.77 7.32 5.73
CA GLY A 413 2.02 7.54 6.47
C GLY A 413 2.38 9.02 6.63
N HIS A 414 3.48 9.28 7.34
CA HIS A 414 4.03 10.64 7.49
C HIS A 414 5.23 10.90 6.57
N GLY A 415 5.48 12.16 6.25
CA GLY A 415 6.53 12.60 5.32
C GLY A 415 7.86 12.99 5.97
N LEU A 416 8.08 12.72 7.26
CA LEU A 416 9.29 13.19 7.97
C LEU A 416 10.61 12.67 7.38
N LEU A 417 10.61 11.47 6.79
CA LEU A 417 11.78 10.91 6.08
C LEU A 417 11.74 11.15 4.56
N GLU A 418 10.76 11.91 4.08
CA GLU A 418 10.53 12.20 2.66
C GLU A 418 10.59 13.72 2.38
N LEU A 419 11.19 14.50 3.30
CA LEU A 419 11.28 15.96 3.19
C LEU A 419 12.07 16.43 1.95
N GLY A 420 12.91 15.58 1.37
CA GLY A 420 13.57 15.88 0.09
C GLY A 420 12.58 16.17 -1.03
N ALA A 421 11.47 15.42 -1.11
CA ALA A 421 10.44 15.65 -2.12
C ALA A 421 9.70 16.99 -1.88
N TYR A 422 9.41 17.30 -0.62
CA TYR A 422 8.86 18.61 -0.24
C TYR A 422 9.81 19.76 -0.54
N ALA A 423 11.13 19.57 -0.36
CA ALA A 423 12.12 20.58 -0.67
C ALA A 423 12.10 20.92 -2.17
N THR A 424 12.06 19.90 -3.04
CA THR A 424 11.94 20.07 -4.50
C THR A 424 10.67 20.84 -4.88
N TYR A 425 9.53 20.52 -4.26
CA TYR A 425 8.28 21.25 -4.46
C TYR A 425 8.39 22.72 -4.01
N LEU A 426 8.86 22.95 -2.78
CA LEU A 426 8.95 24.29 -2.20
C LEU A 426 9.97 25.20 -2.91
N SER A 427 10.97 24.63 -3.58
CA SER A 427 11.89 25.38 -4.43
C SER A 427 11.35 25.66 -5.84
N GLY A 428 10.15 25.19 -6.17
CA GLY A 428 9.56 25.34 -7.51
C GLY A 428 10.19 24.45 -8.59
N ASN A 429 10.89 23.39 -8.19
CA ASN A 429 11.63 22.49 -9.09
C ASN A 429 10.91 21.14 -9.30
N LEU A 430 9.69 20.99 -8.79
CA LEU A 430 8.90 19.78 -9.02
C LEU A 430 8.18 19.89 -10.36
N GLU A 431 8.49 18.99 -11.29
CA GLU A 431 7.91 18.97 -12.63
C GLU A 431 6.82 17.91 -12.73
N ASP A 432 5.70 18.21 -13.39
CA ASP A 432 4.70 17.19 -13.70
C ASP A 432 5.09 16.44 -14.98
N ASP A 433 5.19 15.11 -14.87
CA ASP A 433 5.59 14.22 -15.96
C ASP A 433 4.59 13.07 -16.08
N PRO A 434 3.43 13.29 -16.71
CA PRO A 434 2.43 12.24 -16.90
C PRO A 434 2.94 11.18 -17.88
N LEU A 435 2.52 9.93 -17.67
CA LEU A 435 2.88 8.83 -18.56
C LEU A 435 2.40 9.12 -20.00
N SER A 436 3.29 9.13 -20.99
CA SER A 436 2.86 9.31 -22.39
C SER A 436 2.19 8.06 -22.95
N ASP A 437 1.30 8.22 -23.94
CA ASP A 437 0.66 7.08 -24.62
C ASP A 437 1.67 6.16 -25.31
N ALA A 438 2.74 6.74 -25.87
CA ALA A 438 3.81 5.97 -26.50
C ALA A 438 4.56 5.09 -25.49
N ALA A 439 4.92 5.65 -24.34
CA ALA A 439 5.61 4.91 -23.28
C ALA A 439 4.70 3.82 -22.66
N LEU A 440 3.41 4.10 -22.50
CA LEU A 440 2.44 3.10 -22.05
C LEU A 440 2.31 1.95 -23.05
N ALA A 441 2.15 2.25 -24.35
CA ALA A 441 2.06 1.23 -25.39
C ALA A 441 3.33 0.36 -25.48
N GLU A 442 4.50 0.96 -25.31
CA GLU A 442 5.78 0.26 -25.25
C GLU A 442 5.85 -0.70 -24.05
N ALA A 443 5.52 -0.22 -22.84
CA ALA A 443 5.55 -1.03 -21.64
C ALA A 443 4.53 -2.20 -21.67
N LEU A 444 3.36 -1.98 -22.28
CA LEU A 444 2.34 -3.01 -22.45
C LEU A 444 2.68 -4.06 -23.50
N ALA A 445 3.63 -3.78 -24.42
CA ALA A 445 3.99 -4.69 -25.50
C ALA A 445 4.58 -6.02 -25.00
N ASN A 446 5.22 -6.00 -23.82
CA ASN A 446 5.85 -7.17 -23.21
C ASN A 446 4.93 -7.91 -22.22
N VAL A 447 3.72 -7.40 -21.95
CA VAL A 447 2.77 -8.06 -21.06
C VAL A 447 2.37 -9.42 -21.65
N PRO A 448 2.44 -10.51 -20.87
CA PRO A 448 2.08 -11.84 -21.35
C PRO A 448 0.69 -11.89 -22.00
N VAL A 449 0.59 -12.65 -23.09
CA VAL A 449 -0.70 -13.03 -23.69
C VAL A 449 -1.03 -14.41 -23.15
N VAL A 450 -2.01 -14.45 -22.25
CA VAL A 450 -2.47 -15.66 -21.53
C VAL A 450 -3.92 -15.92 -21.81
#